data_AF-A0A2R7T0J1-F1
#
_entry.id   AF-A0A2R7T0J1-F1
#
_cell.length_a   1.000
_cell.length_b   1.000
_cell.length_c   1.000
_cell.angle_alpha   90.00
_cell.angle_beta   90.00
_cell.angle_gamma   90.00
#
_symmetry.space_group_name_H-M   'P 1'
#
loop_
_entity.id
_entity.type
_entity.pdbx_description
1 polymer ?
#
loop_
_entity_poly.entity_id
_entity_poly.type
_entity_poly.pdbx_seq_one_letter_code
_entity_poly.pdbx_strand_id
1 'polypeptide(L)'
;DSRAQRVSPRPPSERARVAAAFTAGWVLRGTPVRYALERGEANAEAQLLGWRESVAASRAGQGVDAVLRQAFPAATLAGWQSDGDCEPLPLAAQWLTDRLPRWERRLRREVGYEPLDAPPQICLLQAGTPHADLRRSRIWLREWHSREGRVTLIHEYLHLAFRTHPRGQDENDIERLAQQLADT
;
A
#
# COMPACT_ATOMS: atom_id res chain seq x y z
N ASP A 1 -17.53 -6.62 -14.68
CA ASP A 1 -17.73 -8.05 -14.92
C ASP A 1 -16.57 -8.82 -14.29
N SER A 2 -16.79 -9.46 -13.14
CA SER A 2 -15.76 -10.13 -12.32
C SER A 2 -15.25 -11.46 -12.90
N ARG A 3 -15.83 -11.88 -14.04
CA ARG A 3 -15.53 -13.13 -14.75
C ARG A 3 -14.10 -13.24 -15.29
N ALA A 4 -13.35 -12.14 -15.34
CA ALA A 4 -11.95 -12.14 -15.77
C ALA A 4 -10.94 -12.29 -14.63
N GLN A 5 -11.35 -12.10 -13.37
CA GLN A 5 -10.43 -12.12 -12.23
C GLN A 5 -10.31 -13.54 -11.65
N ARG A 6 -9.37 -14.32 -12.19
CA ARG A 6 -9.08 -15.68 -11.71
C ARG A 6 -8.19 -15.60 -10.46
N VAL A 7 -8.80 -15.51 -9.29
CA VAL A 7 -8.09 -15.69 -8.02
C VAL A 7 -7.98 -17.19 -7.73
N SER A 8 -6.78 -17.67 -7.43
CA SER A 8 -6.58 -19.08 -7.07
C SER A 8 -7.30 -19.38 -5.75
N PRO A 9 -8.05 -20.51 -5.63
CA PRO A 9 -8.69 -20.91 -4.38
C PRO A 9 -7.69 -21.44 -3.33
N ARG A 10 -6.40 -21.56 -3.69
CA ARG A 10 -5.35 -22.04 -2.79
C ARG A 10 -4.65 -20.87 -2.10
N PRO A 11 -4.28 -21.00 -0.82
CA PRO A 11 -3.48 -19.99 -0.15
C PRO A 11 -2.15 -19.76 -0.90
N PRO A 12 -1.63 -18.53 -0.92
CA PRO A 12 -0.40 -18.21 -1.63
C PRO A 12 0.79 -18.97 -1.03
N SER A 13 1.60 -19.57 -1.89
CA SER A 13 2.84 -20.23 -1.47
C SER A 13 3.81 -19.22 -0.84
N GLU A 14 4.79 -19.70 -0.08
CA GLU A 14 5.86 -18.85 0.48
C GLU A 14 6.57 -18.03 -0.62
N ARG A 15 6.93 -18.69 -1.74
CA ARG A 15 7.55 -18.00 -2.89
C ARG A 15 6.66 -16.91 -3.47
N ALA A 16 5.34 -17.14 -3.54
CA ALA A 16 4.40 -16.13 -4.02
C ALA A 16 4.33 -14.93 -3.05
N ARG A 17 4.35 -15.17 -1.73
CA ARG A 17 4.40 -14.11 -0.71
C ARG A 17 5.70 -13.31 -0.78
N VAL A 18 6.85 -13.97 -0.93
CA VAL A 18 8.14 -13.30 -1.09
C VAL A 18 8.17 -12.47 -2.37
N ALA A 19 7.67 -12.99 -3.48
CA ALA A 19 7.59 -12.24 -4.74
C ALA A 19 6.68 -11.00 -4.61
N ALA A 20 5.51 -11.15 -4.00
CA ALA A 20 4.59 -10.04 -3.75
C ALA A 20 5.21 -8.98 -2.83
N ALA A 21 5.94 -9.40 -1.78
CA ALA A 21 6.66 -8.50 -0.89
C ALA A 21 7.82 -7.77 -1.59
N PHE A 22 8.54 -8.46 -2.48
CA PHE A 22 9.66 -7.89 -3.25
C PHE A 22 9.20 -6.74 -4.17
N THR A 23 8.05 -6.90 -4.82
CA THR A 23 7.48 -5.87 -5.71
C THR A 23 6.47 -4.95 -5.01
N ALA A 24 6.32 -5.08 -3.70
CA ALA A 24 5.33 -4.30 -2.95
C ALA A 24 5.66 -2.81 -3.08
N GLY A 25 4.65 -2.03 -3.48
CA GLY A 25 4.80 -0.59 -3.65
C GLY A 25 5.71 -0.20 -4.82
N TRP A 26 5.90 -1.03 -5.83
CA TRP A 26 6.52 -0.60 -7.09
C TRP A 26 5.44 -0.13 -8.07
N VAL A 27 5.69 0.98 -8.75
CA VAL A 27 4.80 1.57 -9.75
C VAL A 27 5.57 1.89 -11.01
N LEU A 28 5.07 1.40 -12.13
CA LEU A 28 5.55 1.82 -13.45
C LEU A 28 4.69 2.99 -13.93
N ARG A 29 5.28 4.18 -14.09
CA ARG A 29 4.59 5.43 -14.47
C ARG A 29 4.93 5.84 -15.91
N GLY A 30 4.03 6.60 -16.54
CA GLY A 30 4.29 7.28 -17.82
C GLY A 30 3.92 6.48 -19.08
N THR A 31 3.44 5.25 -18.94
CA THR A 31 3.02 4.45 -20.10
C THR A 31 1.92 3.44 -19.74
N PRO A 32 0.96 3.16 -20.63
CA PRO A 32 0.02 2.06 -20.43
C PRO A 32 0.75 0.72 -20.50
N VAL A 33 0.54 -0.13 -19.49
CA VAL A 33 1.21 -1.44 -19.41
C VAL A 33 0.38 -2.53 -20.04
N ARG A 34 1.01 -3.36 -20.88
CA ARG A 34 0.41 -4.58 -21.45
C ARG A 34 1.31 -5.77 -21.15
N TYR A 35 0.70 -6.91 -20.88
CA TYR A 35 1.42 -8.17 -20.63
C TYR A 35 0.85 -9.29 -21.51
N ALA A 36 1.71 -10.22 -21.94
CA ALA A 36 1.32 -11.41 -22.68
C ALA A 36 2.06 -12.65 -22.16
N LEU A 37 1.36 -13.80 -22.17
CA LEU A 37 1.91 -15.09 -21.74
C LEU A 37 2.85 -15.72 -22.77
N GLU A 38 2.54 -15.56 -24.06
CA GLU A 38 3.22 -16.17 -25.21
C GLU A 38 3.79 -15.08 -26.13
N ARG A 39 4.75 -15.48 -26.99
CA ARG A 39 5.54 -14.67 -27.94
C ARG A 39 4.82 -13.41 -28.47
N GLY A 40 4.97 -12.34 -27.72
CA GLY A 40 5.33 -11.06 -28.28
C GLY A 40 6.67 -10.76 -27.64
N GLU A 41 7.72 -10.60 -28.44
CA GLU A 41 9.00 -10.10 -27.95
C GLU A 41 8.73 -8.91 -27.00
N ALA A 42 9.53 -8.75 -25.95
CA ALA A 42 9.50 -7.50 -25.20
C ALA A 42 9.79 -6.37 -26.19
N ASN A 43 8.71 -5.76 -26.68
CA ASN A 43 8.73 -4.87 -27.81
C ASN A 43 8.42 -3.49 -27.25
N ALA A 44 9.47 -2.68 -27.19
CA ALA A 44 9.41 -1.28 -26.83
C ALA A 44 8.35 -0.51 -27.62
N GLU A 45 8.16 -0.83 -28.91
CA GLU A 45 7.16 -0.20 -29.78
C GLU A 45 5.73 -0.66 -29.44
N ALA A 46 5.56 -1.93 -29.04
CA ALA A 46 4.26 -2.50 -28.67
C ALA A 46 3.87 -2.25 -27.20
N GLN A 47 4.77 -1.68 -26.40
CA GLN A 47 4.65 -1.49 -24.94
C GLN A 47 4.13 -2.77 -24.27
N LEU A 48 4.83 -3.88 -24.53
CA LEU A 48 4.38 -5.22 -24.15
C LEU A 48 5.46 -5.97 -23.39
N LEU A 49 5.10 -6.48 -22.20
CA LEU A 49 5.94 -7.38 -21.41
C LEU A 49 5.58 -8.84 -21.70
N GLY A 50 6.48 -9.56 -22.38
CA GLY A 50 6.36 -11.01 -22.60
C GLY A 50 6.86 -11.82 -21.41
N TRP A 51 6.02 -12.69 -20.85
CA TRP A 51 6.35 -13.47 -19.65
C TRP A 51 7.50 -14.45 -19.87
N ARG A 52 7.46 -15.26 -20.95
CA ARG A 52 8.48 -16.30 -21.20
C ARG A 52 9.85 -15.69 -21.48
N GLU A 53 9.88 -14.58 -22.20
CA GLU A 53 11.07 -13.79 -22.51
C GLU A 53 11.65 -13.17 -21.23
N SER A 54 10.80 -12.60 -20.38
CA SER A 54 11.21 -12.03 -19.08
C SER A 54 11.83 -13.09 -18.16
N VAL A 55 11.27 -14.30 -18.14
CA VAL A 55 11.85 -15.45 -17.41
C VAL A 55 13.19 -15.89 -18.01
N ALA A 56 13.30 -15.92 -19.35
CA ALA A 56 14.56 -16.26 -20.03
C ALA A 56 15.66 -15.22 -19.75
N ALA A 57 15.33 -13.93 -19.85
CA ALA A 57 16.21 -12.81 -19.54
C ALA A 57 16.70 -12.85 -18.08
N SER A 58 15.79 -13.11 -17.13
CA SER A 58 16.15 -13.25 -15.71
C SER A 58 17.07 -14.46 -15.47
N ARG A 59 16.83 -15.61 -16.13
CA ARG A 59 17.72 -16.78 -16.09
C ARG A 59 19.10 -16.50 -16.70
N ALA A 60 19.17 -15.59 -17.66
CA ALA A 60 20.42 -15.10 -18.24
C ALA A 60 21.11 -14.02 -17.37
N GLY A 61 20.56 -13.69 -16.19
CA GLY A 61 21.15 -12.76 -15.22
C GLY A 61 20.67 -11.31 -15.34
N GLN A 62 19.68 -11.01 -16.19
CA GLN A 62 19.13 -9.66 -16.25
C GLN A 62 18.27 -9.35 -15.02
N GLY A 63 18.49 -8.18 -14.42
CA GLY A 63 17.65 -7.65 -13.34
C GLY A 63 16.28 -7.18 -13.83
N VAL A 64 15.31 -7.11 -12.92
CA VAL A 64 13.92 -6.71 -13.19
C VAL A 64 13.82 -5.33 -13.86
N ASP A 65 14.66 -4.37 -13.47
CA ASP A 65 14.65 -3.02 -14.05
C ASP A 65 15.07 -3.02 -15.53
N ALA A 66 16.01 -3.88 -15.91
CA ALA A 66 16.47 -4.00 -17.28
C ALA A 66 15.38 -4.60 -18.18
N VAL A 67 14.70 -5.63 -17.66
CA VAL A 67 13.56 -6.27 -18.34
C VAL A 67 12.41 -5.29 -18.53
N LEU A 68 12.06 -4.52 -17.49
CA LEU A 68 11.00 -3.51 -17.57
C LEU A 68 11.36 -2.37 -18.54
N ARG A 69 12.61 -1.92 -18.55
CA ARG A 69 13.07 -0.84 -19.45
C ARG A 69 13.08 -1.27 -20.93
N GLN A 70 13.30 -2.54 -21.22
CA GLN A 70 13.17 -3.06 -22.59
C GLN A 70 11.72 -3.05 -23.09
N ALA A 71 10.77 -3.46 -22.24
CA ALA A 71 9.35 -3.48 -22.59
C ALA A 71 8.72 -2.07 -22.60
N PHE A 72 9.21 -1.18 -21.73
CA PHE A 72 8.60 0.12 -21.44
C PHE A 72 9.67 1.23 -21.33
N PRO A 73 10.36 1.59 -22.41
CA PRO A 73 11.50 2.53 -22.35
C PRO A 73 11.12 3.95 -21.92
N ALA A 74 9.88 4.37 -22.17
CA ALA A 74 9.35 5.67 -21.75
C ALA A 74 8.82 5.67 -20.30
N ALA A 75 8.83 4.53 -19.62
CA ALA A 75 8.28 4.40 -18.29
C ALA A 75 9.32 4.56 -17.20
N THR A 76 8.89 5.14 -16.07
CA THR A 76 9.72 5.26 -14.87
C THR A 76 9.26 4.23 -13.85
N LEU A 77 10.17 3.34 -13.43
CA LEU A 77 9.93 2.52 -12.26
C LEU A 77 10.19 3.39 -11.02
N ALA A 78 9.11 3.70 -10.32
CA ALA A 78 9.16 4.44 -9.07
C ALA A 78 8.67 3.52 -7.94
N GLY A 79 9.06 3.85 -6.71
CA GLY A 79 8.21 3.47 -5.59
C GLY A 79 6.84 4.11 -5.78
N TRP A 80 5.79 3.49 -5.23
CA TRP A 80 4.46 4.04 -5.07
C TRP A 80 4.49 5.43 -4.41
N GLN A 81 5.62 5.79 -3.80
CA GLN A 81 5.87 7.06 -3.17
C GLN A 81 7.30 7.59 -3.42
N SER A 82 7.50 8.34 -4.50
CA SER A 82 8.54 9.39 -4.58
C SER A 82 8.08 10.64 -3.80
N ASP A 83 8.99 11.50 -3.35
CA ASP A 83 8.74 12.56 -2.35
C ASP A 83 7.68 13.63 -2.72
N GLY A 84 7.12 13.60 -3.94
CA GLY A 84 6.03 14.49 -4.39
C GLY A 84 4.62 13.90 -4.36
N ASP A 85 4.41 12.67 -3.88
CA ASP A 85 3.16 11.93 -4.14
C ASP A 85 2.01 12.19 -3.14
N CYS A 86 2.26 12.84 -2.01
CA CYS A 86 1.20 13.08 -1.02
C CYS A 86 0.45 14.38 -1.31
N GLU A 87 -0.77 14.30 -1.83
CA GLU A 87 -1.72 15.41 -1.77
C GLU A 87 -2.28 15.48 -0.33
N PRO A 88 -1.93 16.51 0.47
CA PRO A 88 -2.22 16.51 1.90
C PRO A 88 -3.71 16.74 2.19
N LEU A 89 -4.22 16.05 3.21
CA LEU A 89 -5.55 16.25 3.78
C LEU A 89 -5.44 16.94 5.16
N PRO A 90 -5.21 18.27 5.21
CA PRO A 90 -4.88 18.97 6.46
C PRO A 90 -6.01 18.90 7.49
N LEU A 91 -7.27 18.96 7.07
CA LEU A 91 -8.41 18.86 7.99
C LEU A 91 -8.53 17.47 8.62
N ALA A 92 -8.19 16.41 7.88
CA ALA A 92 -8.16 15.05 8.42
C ALA A 92 -7.02 14.90 9.45
N ALA A 93 -5.84 15.45 9.13
CA ALA A 93 -4.69 15.45 10.03
C ALA A 93 -4.97 16.24 11.33
N GLN A 94 -5.61 17.40 11.21
CA GLN A 94 -6.03 18.20 12.36
C GLN A 94 -7.07 17.47 13.19
N TRP A 95 -8.10 16.91 12.55
CA TRP A 95 -9.12 16.11 13.24
C TRP A 95 -8.53 14.93 14.01
N LEU A 96 -7.56 14.22 13.41
CA LEU A 96 -6.84 13.15 14.09
C LEU A 96 -6.11 13.71 15.34
N THR A 97 -5.33 14.76 15.15
CA THR A 97 -4.53 15.40 16.21
C THR A 97 -5.40 15.85 17.39
N ASP A 98 -6.57 16.45 17.12
CA ASP A 98 -7.50 16.90 18.15
C ASP A 98 -8.09 15.73 18.97
N ARG A 99 -8.19 14.54 18.37
CA ARG A 99 -8.73 13.33 19.01
C ARG A 99 -7.69 12.55 19.81
N LEU A 100 -6.42 12.60 19.41
CA LEU A 100 -5.34 11.81 20.02
C LEU A 100 -5.28 11.93 21.55
N PRO A 101 -5.34 13.12 22.20
CA PRO A 101 -5.25 13.21 23.65
C PRO A 101 -6.33 12.41 24.40
N ARG A 102 -7.53 12.31 23.82
CA ARG A 102 -8.62 11.52 24.41
C ARG A 102 -8.37 10.02 24.24
N TRP A 103 -7.94 9.60 23.06
CA TRP A 103 -7.67 8.20 22.76
C TRP A 103 -6.44 7.68 23.50
N GLU A 104 -5.39 8.49 23.65
CA GLU A 104 -4.17 8.13 24.36
C GLU A 104 -4.42 7.58 25.76
N ARG A 105 -5.34 8.18 26.51
CA ARG A 105 -5.69 7.70 27.87
C ARG A 105 -6.19 6.26 27.88
N ARG A 106 -6.84 5.83 26.80
CA ARG A 106 -7.31 4.46 26.61
C ARG A 106 -6.21 3.59 26.01
N LEU A 107 -5.58 4.05 24.93
CA LEU A 107 -4.57 3.30 24.17
C LEU A 107 -3.32 2.99 25.01
N ARG A 108 -2.93 3.85 25.95
CA ARG A 108 -1.84 3.58 26.90
C ARG A 108 -2.08 2.37 27.81
N ARG A 109 -3.30 1.85 27.87
CA ARG A 109 -3.64 0.61 28.61
C ARG A 109 -3.54 -0.63 27.72
N GLU A 110 -3.41 -0.45 26.41
CA GLU A 110 -3.27 -1.55 25.46
C GLU A 110 -1.81 -1.97 25.36
N VAL A 111 -1.55 -3.27 25.45
CA VAL A 111 -0.20 -3.83 25.29
C VAL A 111 0.28 -3.61 23.86
N GLY A 112 1.49 -3.06 23.73
CA GLY A 112 2.14 -2.80 22.44
C GLY A 112 1.80 -1.45 21.83
N TYR A 113 1.01 -0.60 22.50
CA TYR A 113 0.79 0.76 22.05
C TYR A 113 2.04 1.61 22.22
N GLU A 114 2.47 2.24 21.13
CA GLU A 114 3.59 3.17 21.08
C GLU A 114 3.10 4.48 20.43
N PRO A 115 3.06 5.61 21.18
CA PRO A 115 2.67 6.88 20.61
C PRO A 115 3.69 7.31 19.54
N LEU A 116 3.21 7.94 18.48
CA LEU A 116 4.07 8.49 17.43
C LEU A 116 4.72 9.78 17.94
N ASP A 117 6.01 9.98 17.63
CA ASP A 117 6.76 11.19 18.00
C ASP A 117 6.17 12.46 17.37
N ALA A 118 5.52 12.31 16.20
CA ALA A 118 4.80 13.37 15.51
C ALA A 118 3.53 12.80 14.85
N PRO A 119 2.47 13.63 14.66
CA PRO A 119 1.29 13.21 13.92
C PRO A 119 1.65 12.75 12.50
N PRO A 120 1.00 11.70 11.98
CA PRO A 120 1.28 11.21 10.64
C PRO A 120 0.76 12.19 9.59
N GLN A 121 1.43 12.24 8.44
CA GLN A 121 0.92 12.97 7.27
C GLN A 121 -0.25 12.20 6.66
N ILE A 122 -1.40 12.85 6.48
CA ILE A 122 -2.58 12.25 5.86
C ILE A 122 -2.65 12.68 4.39
N CYS A 123 -2.76 11.71 3.49
CA CYS A 123 -2.68 11.89 2.04
C CYS A 123 -3.96 11.40 1.35
N LEU A 124 -4.39 12.09 0.30
CA LEU A 124 -5.50 11.65 -0.54
C LEU A 124 -5.10 10.46 -1.41
N LEU A 125 -5.90 9.40 -1.38
CA LEU A 125 -5.75 8.21 -2.19
C LEU A 125 -6.75 8.22 -3.34
N GLN A 126 -6.24 8.36 -4.57
CA GLN A 126 -7.08 8.41 -5.78
C GLN A 126 -7.68 7.04 -6.13
N ALA A 127 -6.98 5.94 -5.86
CA ALA A 127 -7.45 4.58 -6.14
C ALA A 127 -6.81 3.55 -5.20
N GLY A 128 -7.51 2.42 -5.00
CA GLY A 128 -7.05 1.32 -4.15
C GLY A 128 -7.66 1.33 -2.75
N THR A 129 -6.98 0.66 -1.82
CA THR A 129 -7.38 0.55 -0.42
C THR A 129 -6.59 1.54 0.45
N PRO A 130 -7.27 2.19 1.42
CA PRO A 130 -6.59 2.89 2.50
C PRO A 130 -5.47 2.05 3.12
N HIS A 131 -4.38 2.71 3.51
CA HIS A 131 -3.24 2.03 4.12
C HIS A 131 -2.33 3.01 4.87
N ALA A 132 -1.65 2.51 5.89
CA ALA A 132 -0.56 3.17 6.59
C ALA A 132 0.82 2.80 6.00
N ASP A 133 1.69 3.79 5.81
CA ASP A 133 3.12 3.60 5.57
C ASP A 133 3.87 3.70 6.91
N LEU A 134 4.22 2.54 7.45
CA LEU A 134 4.88 2.42 8.76
C LEU A 134 6.28 3.06 8.80
N ARG A 135 6.98 3.15 7.66
CA ARG A 135 8.35 3.69 7.61
C ARG A 135 8.36 5.20 7.58
N ARG A 136 7.37 5.80 6.92
CA ARG A 136 7.29 7.25 6.70
C ARG A 136 6.26 7.95 7.58
N SER A 137 5.54 7.20 8.41
CA SER A 137 4.44 7.70 9.24
C SER A 137 3.41 8.48 8.41
N ARG A 138 2.91 7.84 7.35
CA ARG A 138 1.87 8.41 6.47
C ARG A 138 0.65 7.53 6.44
N ILE A 139 -0.52 8.15 6.24
CA ILE A 139 -1.79 7.45 6.07
C ILE A 139 -2.43 7.91 4.76
N TRP A 140 -2.90 6.96 3.95
CA TRP A 140 -3.58 7.23 2.70
C TRP A 140 -5.07 6.93 2.83
N LEU A 141 -5.93 7.90 2.50
CA LEU A 141 -7.40 7.78 2.61
C LEU A 141 -8.09 8.23 1.33
N ARG A 142 -9.21 7.60 0.99
CA ARG A 142 -10.09 8.08 -0.09
C ARG A 142 -10.98 9.25 0.37
N GLU A 143 -11.50 9.15 1.58
CA GLU A 143 -12.38 10.14 2.20
C GLU A 143 -12.30 9.99 3.73
N TRP A 144 -12.68 11.03 4.48
CA TRP A 144 -12.66 11.04 5.95
C TRP A 144 -13.87 11.74 6.58
N HIS A 145 -14.82 12.21 5.76
CA HIS A 145 -15.94 13.01 6.25
C HIS A 145 -17.04 12.13 6.85
N SER A 146 -17.23 10.93 6.30
CA SER A 146 -18.20 9.95 6.80
C SER A 146 -17.71 9.28 8.09
N ARG A 147 -18.63 8.61 8.81
CA ARG A 147 -18.23 7.79 9.97
C ARG A 147 -17.29 6.66 9.52
N GLU A 148 -17.55 6.01 8.40
CA GLU A 148 -16.70 4.93 7.87
C GLU A 148 -15.30 5.44 7.50
N GLY A 149 -15.21 6.62 6.86
CA GLY A 149 -13.93 7.27 6.56
C GLY A 149 -13.13 7.62 7.81
N ARG A 150 -13.81 8.06 8.90
CA ARG A 150 -13.16 8.30 10.19
C ARG A 150 -12.69 7.01 10.86
N VAL A 151 -13.51 5.95 10.83
CA VAL A 151 -13.09 4.62 11.32
C VAL A 151 -11.85 4.15 10.55
N THR A 152 -11.85 4.30 9.22
CA THR A 152 -10.70 3.98 8.37
C THR A 152 -9.45 4.77 8.79
N LEU A 153 -9.56 6.09 8.99
CA LEU A 153 -8.43 6.90 9.48
C LEU A 153 -7.89 6.38 10.82
N ILE A 154 -8.78 6.03 11.74
CA ILE A 154 -8.37 5.49 13.04
C ILE A 154 -7.70 4.14 12.85
N HIS A 155 -8.25 3.26 12.03
CA HIS A 155 -7.73 1.94 11.69
C HIS A 155 -6.26 2.05 11.22
N GLU A 156 -6.01 2.91 10.23
CA GLU A 156 -4.65 3.12 9.71
C GLU A 156 -3.71 3.76 10.75
N TYR A 157 -4.21 4.67 11.58
CA TYR A 157 -3.43 5.22 12.69
C TYR A 157 -3.02 4.13 13.70
N LEU A 158 -3.91 3.17 13.99
CA LEU A 158 -3.61 2.09 14.92
C LEU A 158 -2.52 1.16 14.36
N HIS A 159 -2.48 0.90 13.06
CA HIS A 159 -1.34 0.18 12.47
C HIS A 159 -0.01 0.90 12.72
N LEU A 160 0.03 2.23 12.65
CA LEU A 160 1.21 3.01 13.00
C LEU A 160 1.54 2.91 14.50
N ALA A 161 0.53 3.06 15.35
CA ALA A 161 0.70 3.08 16.80
C ALA A 161 1.05 1.70 17.42
N PHE A 162 0.77 0.61 16.72
CA PHE A 162 1.13 -0.75 17.13
C PHE A 162 2.23 -1.36 16.23
N ARG A 163 2.96 -0.55 15.45
CA ARG A 163 3.92 -1.02 14.42
C ARG A 163 5.01 -1.95 14.94
N THR A 164 5.35 -1.88 16.21
CA THR A 164 6.39 -2.69 16.88
C THR A 164 5.84 -3.94 17.57
N HIS A 165 4.52 -4.16 17.51
CA HIS A 165 3.84 -5.26 18.21
C HIS A 165 2.99 -6.11 17.25
N PRO A 166 2.89 -7.45 17.44
CA PRO A 166 2.09 -8.31 16.56
C PRO A 166 0.61 -7.93 16.42
N ARG A 167 0.03 -7.28 17.44
CA ARG A 167 -1.33 -6.71 17.38
C ARG A 167 -1.52 -5.70 16.25
N GLY A 168 -0.45 -5.00 15.85
CA GLY A 168 -0.49 -4.10 14.70
C GLY A 168 -0.73 -4.81 13.36
N GLN A 169 -0.71 -6.15 13.31
CA GLN A 169 -1.04 -6.95 12.13
C GLN A 169 -2.34 -7.76 12.32
N ASP A 170 -3.01 -7.63 13.47
CA ASP A 170 -4.30 -8.29 13.72
C ASP A 170 -5.45 -7.36 13.30
N GLU A 171 -5.90 -7.53 12.08
CA GLU A 171 -6.97 -6.72 11.47
C GLU A 171 -8.27 -6.71 12.29
N ASN A 172 -8.60 -7.80 12.99
CA ASN A 172 -9.84 -7.88 13.78
C ASN A 172 -9.74 -7.03 15.05
N ASP A 173 -8.58 -7.07 15.70
CA ASP A 173 -8.31 -6.28 16.90
C ASP A 173 -8.22 -4.79 16.56
N ILE A 174 -7.53 -4.45 15.45
CA ILE A 174 -7.39 -3.08 14.96
C ILE A 174 -8.75 -2.50 14.57
N GLU A 175 -9.56 -3.22 13.78
CA GLU A 175 -10.89 -2.77 13.36
C GLU A 175 -11.82 -2.55 14.56
N ARG A 176 -11.86 -3.50 15.50
CA ARG A 176 -12.67 -3.38 16.72
C ARG A 176 -12.29 -2.15 17.53
N LEU A 177 -10.99 -1.91 17.71
CA LEU A 177 -10.50 -0.75 18.45
C LEU A 177 -10.82 0.55 17.69
N ALA A 178 -10.69 0.57 16.37
CA ALA A 178 -11.02 1.72 15.54
C ALA A 178 -12.49 2.13 15.67
N GLN A 179 -13.42 1.18 15.57
CA GLN A 179 -14.85 1.42 15.79
C GLN A 179 -15.13 2.00 17.17
N GLN A 180 -14.52 1.43 18.21
CA GLN A 180 -14.73 1.88 19.59
C GLN A 180 -14.18 3.28 19.86
N LEU A 181 -13.10 3.68 19.17
CA LEU A 181 -12.54 5.03 19.29
C LEU A 181 -13.36 6.06 18.48
N ALA A 182 -13.93 5.65 17.34
CA ALA A 182 -14.77 6.52 16.51
C ALA A 182 -16.01 7.04 17.26
N ASP A 183 -16.54 6.23 18.19
CA ASP A 183 -17.72 6.56 18.99
C ASP A 183 -17.36 7.32 20.30
N THR A 184 -16.09 7.70 20.48
CA THR A 184 -15.62 8.53 21.62
C THR A 184 -15.29 9.96 21.19
#